data_AF-A0A8T7FVZ8-F1
#
_entry.id   AF-A0A8T7FVZ8-F1
#
_cell.length_a   1.000
_cell.length_b   1.000
_cell.length_c   1.000
_cell.angle_alpha   90.00
_cell.angle_beta   90.00
_cell.angle_gamma   90.00
#
_symmetry.space_group_name_H-M   'P 1'
#
loop_
_entity.id
_entity.type
_entity.pdbx_description
1 polymer ?
#
loop_
_entity_poly.entity_id
_entity_poly.type
_entity_poly.pdbx_seq_one_letter_code
_entity_poly.pdbx_strand_id
1 'polypeptide(L)'
;MVIHVLTNETYTGTWYFGKTKMIDDGKKRKPKTKCGLGKQVPRSRDEWIPVEVPQIIDPDTFARAIKRKEELHVQRGGHAVKEYLMKSHLTCSKCGYAMRGQFVRRKHQYYLCNGRRQVVSLCDMPSIRGDWVDAVVWEWAKMIIESPENLRVGLDDVQKELEQENQSLFNRLGIIEEQMTQYQSQLDKLLDLYLDGNFPKEVLTERKSRLEELLFNLGKEKNDLLAHVRHVTMTDEQLNYIEGFCAKIRKGLDRVDFNTKRQIIELLDIRGKVAFENGQKVLYLKCLIDPINSEEHLQRLPMQISPSLCCHNGTPYMVTARLVLPNYGRRTGQKRKKNSAPCRGAVLFNQG
;
A
#
# COMPACT_ATOMS: atom_id res chain seq x y z
N MET A 1 22.91 21.30 9.42
CA MET A 1 23.10 22.74 9.71
C MET A 1 23.99 23.39 8.64
N VAL A 2 25.24 22.95 8.46
CA VAL A 2 26.18 23.53 7.45
C VAL A 2 25.68 23.44 5.99
N ILE A 3 25.04 22.33 5.60
CA ILE A 3 24.54 22.16 4.23
C ILE A 3 23.50 23.22 3.85
N HIS A 4 22.69 23.67 4.82
CA HIS A 4 21.66 24.67 4.59
C HIS A 4 22.29 26.04 4.25
N VAL A 5 23.42 26.37 4.89
CA VAL A 5 24.19 27.59 4.64
C VAL A 5 24.73 27.60 3.20
N LEU A 6 25.27 26.47 2.73
CA LEU A 6 25.83 26.33 1.38
C LEU A 6 24.78 26.37 0.25
N THR A 7 23.49 26.29 0.58
CA THR A 7 22.38 26.29 -0.40
C THR A 7 21.49 27.52 -0.30
N ASN A 8 21.73 28.39 0.67
CA ASN A 8 20.83 29.51 0.93
C ASN A 8 21.34 30.76 0.19
N GLU A 9 20.61 31.16 -0.84
CA GLU A 9 20.88 32.36 -1.66
C GLU A 9 20.86 33.66 -0.84
N THR A 10 20.30 33.66 0.37
CA THR A 10 20.34 34.83 1.27
C THR A 10 21.76 35.34 1.48
N TYR A 11 22.76 34.46 1.48
CA TYR A 11 24.15 34.82 1.69
C TYR A 11 24.80 35.55 0.50
N THR A 12 24.19 35.51 -0.69
CA THR A 12 24.65 36.23 -1.89
C THR A 12 24.05 37.64 -2.01
N GLY A 13 23.31 38.10 -1.00
CA GLY A 13 22.73 39.45 -0.97
C GLY A 13 21.27 39.54 -1.40
N THR A 14 20.62 38.41 -1.72
CA THR A 14 19.20 38.38 -2.10
C THR A 14 18.42 37.40 -1.24
N TRP A 15 17.52 37.92 -0.42
CA TRP A 15 16.54 37.12 0.30
C TRP A 15 15.21 37.08 -0.46
N TYR A 16 14.49 35.97 -0.37
CA TYR A 16 13.19 35.83 -1.04
C TYR A 16 12.08 35.61 -0.03
N PHE A 17 11.10 36.51 -0.04
CA PHE A 17 9.88 36.41 0.76
C PHE A 17 8.75 35.70 0.00
N GLY A 18 7.83 35.07 0.75
CA GLY A 18 6.62 34.51 0.16
C GLY A 18 6.78 33.14 -0.53
N LYS A 19 7.81 32.36 -0.21
CA LYS A 19 8.10 31.06 -0.87
C LYS A 19 6.97 30.00 -0.83
N THR A 20 5.95 30.18 0.00
CA THR A 20 4.85 29.22 0.16
C THR A 20 3.50 29.91 0.23
N LYS A 21 2.45 29.25 -0.27
CA LYS A 21 1.04 29.61 -0.06
C LYS A 21 0.29 28.49 0.67
N MET A 22 -0.81 28.85 1.30
CA MET A 22 -1.78 27.89 1.82
C MET A 22 -2.81 27.61 0.73
N ILE A 23 -3.09 26.33 0.48
CA ILE A 23 -4.20 25.90 -0.35
C ILE A 23 -5.17 25.08 0.48
N ASP A 24 -6.47 25.19 0.17
CA ASP A 24 -7.45 24.23 0.67
C ASP A 24 -7.42 22.98 -0.23
N ASP A 25 -7.40 21.81 0.40
CA ASP A 25 -7.24 20.50 -0.22
C ASP A 25 -8.45 19.59 0.14
N GLY A 26 -9.54 20.19 0.63
CA GLY A 26 -10.81 19.52 0.99
C GLY A 26 -10.73 18.56 2.20
N LYS A 27 -9.52 18.31 2.72
CA LYS A 27 -9.28 17.38 3.82
C LYS A 27 -9.41 18.08 5.17
N LYS A 28 -10.35 17.62 6.01
CA LYS A 28 -10.50 18.07 7.40
C LYS A 28 -9.27 17.69 8.22
N ARG A 29 -8.46 18.68 8.61
CA ARG A 29 -7.27 18.52 9.48
C ARG A 29 -7.47 19.29 10.79
N LYS A 30 -6.96 18.77 11.91
CA LYS A 30 -6.98 19.50 13.19
C LYS A 30 -6.20 20.83 13.01
N PRO A 31 -6.75 21.96 13.48
CA PRO A 31 -6.08 23.27 13.33
C PRO A 31 -4.74 23.26 14.06
N LYS A 32 -3.69 23.77 13.42
CA LYS A 32 -2.39 24.00 14.07
C LYS A 32 -2.36 25.42 14.64
N THR A 33 -1.86 25.58 15.85
CA THR A 33 -1.86 26.85 16.62
C THR A 33 -1.09 28.01 15.97
N LYS A 34 -0.24 27.76 14.96
CA LYS A 34 0.57 28.79 14.26
C LYS A 34 0.43 28.81 12.73
N CYS A 35 -0.32 27.89 12.14
CA CYS A 35 -0.50 27.76 10.69
C CYS A 35 -1.98 27.49 10.44
N GLY A 36 -2.64 28.35 9.65
CA GLY A 36 -4.09 28.27 9.41
C GLY A 36 -4.57 26.93 8.83
N LEU A 37 -5.88 26.84 8.57
CA LEU A 37 -6.50 25.67 7.94
C LEU A 37 -5.98 25.54 6.49
N GLY A 38 -5.41 24.38 6.13
CA GLY A 38 -4.97 24.08 4.76
C GLY A 38 -3.63 23.35 4.64
N LYS A 39 -3.18 23.10 3.41
CA LYS A 39 -1.88 22.52 3.06
C LYS A 39 -0.94 23.64 2.60
N GLN A 40 0.24 23.72 3.21
CA GLN A 40 1.29 24.63 2.74
C GLN A 40 1.95 24.03 1.50
N VAL A 41 1.96 24.78 0.40
CA VAL A 41 2.53 24.38 -0.89
C VAL A 41 3.52 25.46 -1.35
N PRO A 42 4.66 25.09 -1.96
CA PRO A 42 5.58 26.05 -2.53
C PRO A 42 4.92 26.92 -3.61
N ARG A 43 5.23 28.21 -3.66
CA ARG A 43 4.89 29.09 -4.79
C ARG A 43 5.92 28.91 -5.90
N SER A 44 5.53 29.19 -7.15
CA SER A 44 6.47 29.28 -8.27
C SER A 44 7.51 30.37 -7.98
N ARG A 45 8.70 30.22 -8.56
CA ARG A 45 9.83 31.10 -8.29
C ARG A 45 9.55 32.56 -8.70
N ASP A 46 8.74 32.76 -9.74
CA ASP A 46 8.38 34.07 -10.28
C ASP A 46 7.46 34.86 -9.33
N GLU A 47 6.74 34.18 -8.44
CA GLU A 47 5.90 34.81 -7.41
C GLU A 47 6.70 35.22 -6.16
N TRP A 48 8.02 34.95 -6.10
CA TRP A 48 8.83 35.24 -4.93
C TRP A 48 9.28 36.70 -4.94
N ILE A 49 9.14 37.38 -3.82
CA ILE A 49 9.49 38.79 -3.70
C ILE A 49 10.97 38.88 -3.28
N PRO A 50 11.87 39.42 -4.12
CA PRO A 50 13.26 39.61 -3.76
C PRO A 50 13.40 40.80 -2.80
N VAL A 51 14.24 40.64 -1.79
CA VAL A 51 14.60 41.66 -0.80
C VAL A 51 16.12 41.70 -0.73
N GLU A 52 16.68 42.88 -0.95
CA GLU A 52 18.12 43.10 -0.86
C GLU A 52 18.57 43.02 0.59
N VAL A 53 19.62 42.24 0.83
CA VAL A 53 20.25 42.08 2.15
C VAL A 53 21.75 42.23 2.01
N PRO A 54 22.47 42.59 3.08
CA PRO A 54 23.92 42.70 3.03
C PRO A 54 24.56 41.41 2.53
N GLN A 55 25.37 41.52 1.48
CA GLN A 55 26.09 40.40 0.91
C GLN A 55 27.20 39.94 1.86
N ILE A 56 27.24 38.64 2.15
CA ILE A 56 28.28 38.02 2.99
C ILE A 56 29.22 37.18 2.13
N ILE A 57 28.71 36.59 1.04
CA ILE A 57 29.44 35.70 0.14
C ILE A 57 29.27 36.20 -1.30
N ASP A 58 30.37 36.20 -2.04
CA ASP A 58 30.40 36.48 -3.47
C ASP A 58 29.60 35.44 -4.30
N PRO A 59 28.85 35.82 -5.35
CA PRO A 59 27.97 34.91 -6.07
C PRO A 59 28.74 33.81 -6.82
N ASP A 60 29.95 34.11 -7.32
CA ASP A 60 30.79 33.12 -8.00
C ASP A 60 31.28 32.06 -7.01
N THR A 61 31.62 32.50 -5.80
CA THR A 61 32.00 31.59 -4.71
C THR A 61 30.84 30.69 -4.28
N PHE A 62 29.62 31.23 -4.21
CA PHE A 62 28.41 30.45 -3.94
C PHE A 62 28.11 29.44 -5.05
N ALA A 63 28.20 29.84 -6.32
CA ALA A 63 28.00 28.95 -7.46
C ALA A 63 29.02 27.79 -7.47
N ARG A 64 30.30 28.08 -7.19
CA ARG A 64 31.34 27.05 -7.03
C ARG A 64 31.03 26.07 -5.89
N ALA A 65 30.49 26.56 -4.77
CA ALA A 65 30.12 25.72 -3.64
C ALA A 65 28.95 24.77 -3.97
N ILE A 66 27.93 25.25 -4.69
CA ILE A 66 26.81 24.42 -5.18
C ILE A 66 27.33 23.36 -6.15
N LYS A 67 28.10 23.77 -7.16
CA LYS A 67 28.68 22.84 -8.14
C LYS A 67 29.54 21.77 -7.47
N ARG A 68 30.41 22.16 -6.54
CA ARG A 68 31.25 21.22 -5.79
C ARG A 68 30.41 20.26 -4.94
N LYS A 69 29.30 20.71 -4.35
CA LYS A 69 28.36 19.85 -3.62
C LYS A 69 27.69 18.84 -4.55
N GLU A 70 27.25 19.25 -5.73
CA GLU A 70 26.66 18.36 -6.73
C GLU A 70 27.66 17.34 -7.24
N GLU A 71 28.87 17.78 -7.60
CA GLU A 71 29.99 16.89 -7.93
C GLU A 71 30.29 15.93 -6.78
N LEU A 72 30.35 16.40 -5.53
CA LEU A 72 30.53 15.54 -4.38
C LEU A 72 29.33 14.61 -4.17
N HIS A 73 28.10 15.00 -4.50
CA HIS A 73 26.94 14.13 -4.41
C HIS A 73 27.02 12.99 -5.45
N VAL A 74 27.45 13.31 -6.66
CA VAL A 74 27.69 12.35 -7.76
C VAL A 74 28.93 11.48 -7.49
N GLN A 75 30.03 12.06 -7.02
CA GLN A 75 31.28 11.37 -6.63
C GLN A 75 31.11 10.53 -5.36
N ARG A 76 30.25 10.97 -4.42
CA ARG A 76 29.73 10.14 -3.32
C ARG A 76 28.69 9.13 -3.80
N GLY A 77 28.60 8.86 -5.10
CA GLY A 77 27.82 7.79 -5.71
C GLY A 77 28.11 6.45 -5.04
N GLY A 78 27.46 6.22 -3.89
CA GLY A 78 27.61 5.06 -3.06
C GLY A 78 28.59 5.23 -1.88
N HIS A 79 28.09 5.71 -0.72
CA HIS A 79 28.09 4.69 0.36
C HIS A 79 27.37 3.53 -0.29
N ALA A 80 28.04 2.42 -0.67
CA ALA A 80 27.38 1.29 -1.31
C ALA A 80 26.00 1.20 -0.67
N VAL A 81 24.95 1.66 -1.38
CA VAL A 81 23.66 1.91 -0.74
C VAL A 81 23.16 0.50 -0.66
N LYS A 82 23.58 -0.18 0.41
CA LYS A 82 23.64 -1.62 0.38
C LYS A 82 22.24 -2.06 0.08
N GLU A 83 22.15 -2.82 -0.98
CA GLU A 83 20.94 -3.00 -1.74
C GLU A 83 19.98 -3.82 -0.86
N TYR A 84 18.84 -3.20 -0.57
CA TYR A 84 17.74 -3.80 0.19
C TYR A 84 16.57 -3.83 -0.78
N LEU A 85 16.24 -5.03 -1.25
CA LEU A 85 15.23 -5.22 -2.29
C LEU A 85 13.87 -4.68 -1.80
N MET A 86 13.53 -5.00 -0.55
CA MET A 86 12.27 -4.60 0.07
C MET A 86 12.35 -3.29 0.86
N LYS A 87 13.28 -2.39 0.53
CA LYS A 87 13.41 -1.08 1.21
C LYS A 87 12.13 -0.26 1.00
N SER A 88 11.50 0.16 2.09
CA SER A 88 10.23 0.93 2.11
C SER A 88 8.97 0.12 1.77
N HIS A 89 9.10 -1.17 1.42
CA HIS A 89 7.97 -2.05 1.13
C HIS A 89 7.58 -2.96 2.30
N LEU A 90 8.27 -2.87 3.44
CA LEU A 90 8.04 -3.70 4.63
C LEU A 90 7.46 -2.89 5.79
N THR A 91 6.46 -3.46 6.45
CA THR A 91 5.83 -2.93 7.67
C THR A 91 5.86 -3.96 8.80
N CYS A 92 5.82 -3.48 10.04
CA CYS A 92 5.75 -4.32 11.23
C CYS A 92 4.30 -4.68 11.56
N SER A 93 3.97 -5.97 11.73
CA SER A 93 2.61 -6.38 12.11
C SER A 93 2.20 -5.89 13.50
N LYS A 94 3.16 -5.81 14.43
CA LYS A 94 2.91 -5.46 15.84
C LYS A 94 2.59 -3.99 16.06
N CYS A 95 3.24 -3.08 15.33
CA CYS A 95 3.11 -1.64 15.59
C CYS A 95 2.81 -0.79 14.34
N GLY A 96 2.68 -1.41 13.16
CA GLY A 96 2.37 -0.72 11.89
C GLY A 96 3.50 0.13 11.30
N TYR A 97 4.58 0.41 12.05
CA TYR A 97 5.70 1.19 11.54
C TYR A 97 6.44 0.48 10.41
N ALA A 98 6.98 1.27 9.47
CA ALA A 98 7.86 0.77 8.42
C ALA A 98 9.12 0.12 8.99
N MET A 99 9.59 -0.93 8.31
CA MET A 99 10.85 -1.59 8.55
C MET A 99 11.97 -0.88 7.80
N ARG A 100 13.14 -0.73 8.43
CA ARG A 100 14.33 -0.17 7.80
C ARG A 100 15.42 -1.21 7.63
N GLY A 101 16.22 -1.07 6.58
CA GLY A 101 17.48 -1.79 6.45
C GLY A 101 18.53 -1.24 7.42
N GLN A 102 19.24 -2.12 8.12
CA GLN A 102 20.41 -1.80 8.92
C GLN A 102 21.49 -2.81 8.65
N PHE A 103 22.67 -2.26 8.41
CA PHE A 103 23.84 -3.06 8.14
C PHE A 103 24.69 -3.17 9.41
N VAL A 104 24.99 -4.40 9.83
CA VAL A 104 25.78 -4.68 11.04
C VAL A 104 27.18 -5.17 10.65
N ARG A 105 28.21 -4.53 11.20
CA ARG A 105 29.64 -4.89 11.04
C ARG A 105 30.10 -5.07 9.58
N ARG A 106 29.51 -4.33 8.63
CA ARG A 106 29.80 -4.39 7.18
C ARG A 106 29.68 -5.78 6.50
N LYS A 107 29.36 -6.85 7.23
CA LYS A 107 28.99 -8.19 6.75
C LYS A 107 27.49 -8.59 6.71
N HIS A 108 26.64 -8.18 7.67
CA HIS A 108 25.26 -8.69 7.77
C HIS A 108 24.18 -7.63 7.53
N GLN A 109 23.20 -7.95 6.67
CA GLN A 109 22.01 -7.14 6.40
C GLN A 109 20.86 -7.54 7.31
N TYR A 110 20.18 -6.56 7.88
CA TYR A 110 18.98 -6.79 8.68
C TYR A 110 17.87 -5.80 8.36
N TYR A 111 16.61 -6.24 8.43
CA TYR A 111 15.46 -5.37 8.58
C TYR A 111 15.12 -5.20 10.06
N LEU A 112 14.92 -3.97 10.50
CA LEU A 112 14.50 -3.61 11.87
C LEU A 112 13.29 -2.69 11.85
N CYS A 113 12.40 -2.89 12.81
CA CYS A 113 11.24 -2.03 13.01
C CYS A 113 11.69 -0.62 13.45
N ASN A 114 11.17 0.43 12.81
CA ASN A 114 11.45 1.81 13.21
C ASN A 114 10.87 2.16 14.59
N GLY A 115 9.84 1.48 15.06
CA GLY A 115 9.29 1.63 16.42
C GLY A 115 10.32 1.40 17.54
N ARG A 116 11.39 0.63 17.27
CA ARG A 116 12.49 0.38 18.23
C ARG A 116 13.43 1.56 18.45
N ARG A 117 13.49 2.51 17.52
CA ARG A 117 14.41 3.66 17.57
C ARG A 117 13.71 4.95 17.96
N GLN A 118 12.42 4.86 18.29
CA GLN A 118 11.74 5.98 18.92
C GLN A 118 12.39 6.26 20.27
N VAL A 119 12.34 7.52 20.72
CA VAL A 119 12.95 7.96 21.99
C VAL A 119 12.47 7.07 23.14
N VAL A 120 11.19 6.71 23.12
CA VAL A 120 10.62 5.60 23.88
C VAL A 120 10.39 4.46 22.92
N SER A 121 11.00 3.29 23.15
CA SER A 121 10.85 2.13 22.28
C SER A 121 9.39 1.65 22.28
N LEU A 122 8.71 1.79 21.15
CA LEU A 122 7.29 1.42 20.98
C LEU A 122 7.11 -0.04 20.51
N CYS A 123 8.20 -0.74 20.20
CA CYS A 123 8.13 -2.08 19.63
C CYS A 123 9.38 -2.90 19.99
N ASP A 124 9.19 -4.19 20.16
CA ASP A 124 10.20 -5.21 20.49
C ASP A 124 10.37 -6.24 19.36
N MET A 125 9.85 -5.99 18.15
CA MET A 125 9.89 -6.90 17.00
C MET A 125 11.33 -7.29 16.58
N PRO A 126 11.75 -8.57 16.68
CA PRO A 126 13.10 -9.03 16.39
C PRO A 126 13.68 -8.55 15.05
N SER A 127 15.00 -8.31 15.00
CA SER A 127 15.67 -8.00 13.74
C SER A 127 15.71 -9.23 12.83
N ILE A 128 15.56 -9.02 11.53
CA ILE A 128 15.35 -10.09 10.55
C ILE A 128 16.44 -10.00 9.51
N ARG A 129 17.01 -11.13 9.09
CA ARG A 129 18.09 -11.14 8.09
C ARG A 129 17.55 -10.65 6.76
N GLY A 130 18.10 -9.54 6.27
CA GLY A 130 17.65 -8.88 5.05
C GLY A 130 17.90 -9.72 3.81
N ASP A 131 19.04 -10.41 3.77
CA ASP A 131 19.41 -11.31 2.68
C ASP A 131 18.41 -12.46 2.48
N TRP A 132 17.79 -12.94 3.56
CA TRP A 132 16.79 -14.00 3.50
C TRP A 132 15.44 -13.47 3.04
N VAL A 133 15.02 -12.33 3.60
CA VAL A 133 13.76 -11.69 3.21
C VAL A 133 13.78 -11.36 1.73
N ASP A 134 14.84 -10.74 1.24
CA ASP A 134 14.97 -10.33 -0.16
C ASP A 134 15.00 -11.54 -1.10
N ALA A 135 15.70 -12.63 -0.73
CA ALA A 135 15.72 -13.86 -1.53
C ALA A 135 14.36 -14.54 -1.60
N VAL A 136 13.67 -14.68 -0.46
CA VAL A 136 12.35 -15.32 -0.37
C VAL A 136 11.30 -14.52 -1.14
N VAL A 137 11.33 -13.19 -1.03
CA VAL A 137 10.42 -12.33 -1.81
C VAL A 137 10.71 -12.43 -3.30
N TRP A 138 11.98 -12.46 -3.70
CA TRP A 138 12.33 -12.58 -5.11
C TRP A 138 11.90 -13.92 -5.71
N GLU A 139 12.08 -15.03 -4.98
CA GLU A 139 11.57 -16.34 -5.43
C GLU A 139 10.04 -16.35 -5.55
N TRP A 140 9.33 -15.75 -4.60
CA TRP A 140 7.88 -15.61 -4.68
C TRP A 140 7.44 -14.76 -5.87
N ALA A 141 8.12 -13.64 -6.13
CA ALA A 141 7.86 -12.80 -7.29
C ALA A 141 8.08 -13.56 -8.61
N LYS A 142 9.17 -14.34 -8.71
CA LYS A 142 9.42 -15.20 -9.88
C LYS A 142 8.33 -16.24 -10.07
N MET A 143 7.89 -16.90 -9.00
CA MET A 143 6.81 -17.89 -9.06
C MET A 143 5.49 -17.29 -9.59
N ILE A 144 5.15 -16.05 -9.21
CA ILE A 144 3.99 -15.34 -9.75
C ILE A 144 4.16 -15.05 -11.25
N ILE A 145 5.36 -14.63 -11.66
CA ILE A 145 5.65 -14.26 -13.05
C ILE A 145 5.71 -15.52 -13.96
N GLU A 146 6.26 -16.62 -13.47
CA GLU A 146 6.47 -17.85 -14.24
C GLU A 146 5.19 -18.68 -14.42
N SER A 147 4.26 -18.59 -13.47
CA SER A 147 3.03 -19.37 -13.45
C SER A 147 1.83 -18.47 -13.18
N PRO A 148 1.30 -17.77 -14.20
CA PRO A 148 0.12 -16.92 -14.03
C PRO A 148 -1.14 -17.73 -13.61
N GLU A 149 -1.18 -19.04 -13.85
CA GLU A 149 -2.23 -19.92 -13.30
C GLU A 149 -2.26 -19.93 -11.76
N ASN A 150 -1.11 -19.74 -11.09
CA ASN A 150 -1.07 -19.60 -9.64
C ASN A 150 -1.70 -18.28 -9.17
N LEU A 151 -1.76 -17.28 -10.04
CA LEU A 151 -2.48 -16.05 -9.77
C LEU A 151 -3.99 -16.32 -9.72
N ARG A 152 -4.52 -17.12 -10.65
CA ARG A 152 -5.92 -17.58 -10.66
C ARG A 152 -6.29 -18.29 -9.36
N VAL A 153 -5.48 -19.27 -8.95
CA VAL A 153 -5.69 -20.00 -7.69
C VAL A 153 -5.61 -19.07 -6.48
N GLY A 154 -4.62 -18.18 -6.43
CA GLY A 154 -4.49 -17.21 -5.34
C GLY A 154 -5.64 -16.20 -5.29
N LEU A 155 -6.23 -15.85 -6.43
CA LEU A 155 -7.41 -14.99 -6.53
C LEU A 155 -8.67 -15.71 -6.03
N ASP A 156 -8.87 -16.97 -6.40
CA ASP A 156 -9.97 -17.80 -5.91
C ASP A 156 -9.92 -17.94 -4.38
N ASP A 157 -8.72 -18.13 -3.82
CA ASP A 157 -8.54 -18.24 -2.38
C ASP A 157 -8.86 -16.91 -1.67
N VAL A 158 -8.41 -15.77 -2.22
CA VAL A 158 -8.73 -14.43 -1.70
C VAL A 158 -10.23 -14.13 -1.80
N GLN A 159 -10.88 -14.53 -2.89
CA GLN A 159 -12.31 -14.37 -3.07
C GLN A 159 -13.09 -15.18 -2.02
N LYS A 160 -12.73 -16.45 -1.80
CA LYS A 160 -13.36 -17.31 -0.79
C LYS A 160 -13.20 -16.77 0.63
N GLU A 161 -12.03 -16.22 0.97
CA GLU A 161 -11.82 -15.62 2.29
C GLU A 161 -12.60 -14.31 2.46
N LEU A 162 -12.67 -13.47 1.44
CA LEU A 162 -13.52 -12.27 1.47
C LEU A 162 -15.00 -12.65 1.58
N GLU A 163 -15.44 -13.71 0.90
CA GLU A 163 -16.78 -14.27 1.06
C GLU A 163 -17.02 -14.74 2.50
N GLN A 164 -16.04 -15.40 3.14
CA GLN A 164 -16.13 -15.80 4.55
C GLN A 164 -16.17 -14.60 5.51
N GLU A 165 -15.35 -13.57 5.31
CA GLU A 165 -15.38 -12.34 6.11
C GLU A 165 -16.71 -11.60 5.94
N ASN A 166 -17.17 -11.49 4.70
CA ASN A 166 -18.45 -10.88 4.35
C ASN A 166 -19.64 -11.77 4.70
N GLN A 167 -19.46 -13.05 5.06
CA GLN A 167 -20.55 -14.00 5.34
C GLN A 167 -21.47 -13.46 6.45
N SER A 168 -20.89 -12.84 7.47
CA SER A 168 -21.65 -12.21 8.55
C SER A 168 -22.51 -11.04 8.05
N LEU A 169 -21.99 -10.25 7.10
CA LEU A 169 -22.70 -9.15 6.44
C LEU A 169 -23.78 -9.68 5.50
N PHE A 170 -23.51 -10.74 4.73
CA PHE A 170 -24.49 -11.37 3.84
C PHE A 170 -25.65 -12.01 4.61
N ASN A 171 -25.38 -12.68 5.73
CA ASN A 171 -26.42 -13.20 6.62
C ASN A 171 -27.31 -12.06 7.14
N ARG A 172 -26.71 -10.93 7.53
CA ARG A 172 -27.45 -9.75 7.99
C ARG A 172 -28.28 -9.12 6.87
N LEU A 173 -27.72 -9.02 5.67
CA LEU A 173 -28.43 -8.56 4.47
C LEU A 173 -29.64 -9.44 4.17
N GLY A 174 -29.50 -10.76 4.24
CA GLY A 174 -30.61 -11.70 4.04
C GLY A 174 -31.75 -11.50 5.03
N ILE A 175 -31.44 -11.28 6.32
CA ILE A 175 -32.45 -10.98 7.34
C ILE A 175 -33.18 -9.66 7.04
N ILE A 176 -32.45 -8.62 6.63
CA ILE A 176 -33.03 -7.32 6.28
C ILE A 176 -33.94 -7.46 5.07
N GLU A 177 -33.53 -8.20 4.05
CA GLU A 177 -34.34 -8.44 2.85
C GLU A 177 -35.61 -9.22 3.18
N GLU A 178 -35.51 -10.25 4.02
CA GLU A 178 -36.68 -10.99 4.51
C GLU A 178 -37.65 -10.05 5.27
N GLN A 179 -37.14 -9.21 6.18
CA GLN A 179 -37.96 -8.22 6.89
C GLN A 179 -38.62 -7.21 5.94
N MET A 180 -37.90 -6.73 4.93
CA MET A 180 -38.46 -5.82 3.92
C MET A 180 -39.59 -6.49 3.14
N THR A 181 -39.41 -7.73 2.70
CA THR A 181 -40.48 -8.49 2.00
C THR A 181 -41.69 -8.75 2.91
N GLN A 182 -41.47 -9.04 4.19
CA GLN A 182 -42.56 -9.19 5.17
C GLN A 182 -43.33 -7.88 5.34
N TYR A 183 -42.67 -6.73 5.52
CA TYR A 183 -43.34 -5.44 5.68
C TYR A 183 -44.03 -4.96 4.40
N GLN A 184 -43.47 -5.24 3.22
CA GLN A 184 -44.15 -5.01 1.94
C GLN A 184 -45.44 -5.83 1.85
N SER A 185 -45.39 -7.13 2.19
CA SER A 185 -46.59 -7.97 2.20
C SER A 185 -47.66 -7.51 3.21
N GLN A 186 -47.24 -6.90 4.33
CA GLN A 186 -48.17 -6.31 5.30
C GLN A 186 -48.80 -5.03 4.75
N LEU A 187 -48.04 -4.23 3.99
CA LEU A 187 -48.54 -3.04 3.31
C LEU A 187 -49.60 -3.42 2.27
N ASP A 188 -49.35 -4.46 1.47
CA ASP A 188 -50.30 -4.97 0.47
C ASP A 188 -51.58 -5.48 1.13
N LYS A 189 -51.46 -6.30 2.18
CA LYS A 189 -52.62 -6.77 2.97
C LYS A 189 -53.41 -5.63 3.63
N LEU A 190 -52.72 -4.58 4.06
CA LEU A 190 -53.35 -3.41 4.66
C LEU A 190 -54.20 -2.65 3.62
N LEU A 191 -53.74 -2.61 2.36
CA LEU A 191 -54.50 -2.03 1.24
C LEU A 191 -55.73 -2.89 0.91
N ASP A 192 -55.59 -4.20 0.84
CA ASP A 192 -56.71 -5.13 0.59
C ASP A 192 -57.82 -4.98 1.65
N LEU A 193 -57.44 -4.97 2.94
CA LEU A 193 -58.39 -4.82 4.07
C LEU A 193 -59.10 -3.46 4.09
N TYR A 194 -58.49 -2.42 3.51
CA TYR A 194 -59.14 -1.11 3.38
C TYR A 194 -60.19 -1.11 2.26
N LEU A 195 -59.91 -1.79 1.15
CA LEU A 195 -60.87 -1.93 0.05
C LEU A 195 -62.12 -2.71 0.48
N ASP A 196 -61.99 -3.61 1.46
CA ASP A 196 -63.10 -4.34 2.08
C ASP A 196 -63.97 -3.46 3.00
N GLY A 197 -63.59 -2.20 3.28
CA GLY A 197 -64.42 -1.20 3.96
C GLY A 197 -64.44 -1.26 5.49
N ASN A 198 -63.58 -2.06 6.12
CA ASN A 198 -63.68 -2.38 7.55
C ASN A 198 -62.98 -1.40 8.52
N PHE A 199 -62.31 -0.35 8.03
CA PHE A 199 -61.52 0.54 8.89
C PHE A 199 -61.58 2.03 8.50
N PRO A 200 -61.56 2.94 9.50
CA PRO A 200 -61.45 4.38 9.25
C PRO A 200 -60.09 4.74 8.64
N LYS A 201 -60.09 5.75 7.77
CA LYS A 201 -58.93 6.17 6.96
C LYS A 201 -57.75 6.62 7.82
N GLU A 202 -58.02 7.18 8.99
CA GLU A 202 -57.01 7.72 9.91
C GLU A 202 -56.09 6.60 10.45
N VAL A 203 -56.68 5.47 10.83
CA VAL A 203 -55.95 4.29 11.33
C VAL A 203 -55.10 3.66 10.22
N LEU A 204 -55.60 3.67 8.98
CA LEU A 204 -54.84 3.23 7.81
C LEU A 204 -53.60 4.11 7.60
N THR A 205 -53.78 5.43 7.61
CA THR A 205 -52.68 6.37 7.36
C THR A 205 -51.58 6.26 8.42
N GLU A 206 -51.94 6.05 9.69
CA GLU A 206 -50.98 5.86 10.78
C GLU A 206 -50.21 4.53 10.65
N ARG A 207 -50.89 3.42 10.34
CA ARG A 207 -50.22 2.12 10.16
C ARG A 207 -49.34 2.10 8.91
N LYS A 208 -49.81 2.70 7.83
CA LYS A 208 -49.07 2.82 6.58
C LYS A 208 -47.78 3.62 6.78
N SER A 209 -47.86 4.80 7.42
CA SER A 209 -46.68 5.64 7.66
C SER A 209 -45.64 4.93 8.52
N ARG A 210 -46.07 4.19 9.55
CA ARG A 210 -45.16 3.39 10.39
C ARG A 210 -44.45 2.29 9.61
N LEU A 211 -45.13 1.58 8.71
CA LEU A 211 -44.51 0.55 7.86
C LEU A 211 -43.55 1.15 6.83
N GLU A 212 -43.92 2.28 6.23
CA GLU A 212 -43.05 3.02 5.29
C GLU A 212 -41.78 3.52 5.98
N GLU A 213 -41.88 4.03 7.21
CA GLU A 213 -40.72 4.46 8.01
C GLU A 213 -39.79 3.27 8.34
N LEU A 214 -40.34 2.12 8.70
CA LEU A 214 -39.56 0.89 8.91
C LEU A 214 -38.85 0.43 7.64
N LEU A 215 -39.53 0.42 6.49
CA LEU A 215 -38.94 0.09 5.20
C LEU A 215 -37.83 1.07 4.80
N PHE A 216 -38.02 2.37 5.05
CA PHE A 216 -37.01 3.38 4.80
C PHE A 216 -35.75 3.15 5.65
N ASN A 217 -35.92 2.89 6.94
CA ASN A 217 -34.80 2.61 7.84
C ASN A 217 -34.04 1.34 7.47
N LEU A 218 -34.75 0.26 7.12
CA LEU A 218 -34.14 -0.98 6.65
C LEU A 218 -33.41 -0.79 5.30
N GLY A 219 -33.98 0.00 4.38
CA GLY A 219 -33.33 0.35 3.12
C GLY A 219 -32.03 1.13 3.33
N LYS A 220 -32.00 2.01 4.33
CA LYS A 220 -30.78 2.73 4.73
C LYS A 220 -29.73 1.79 5.31
N GLU A 221 -30.11 0.92 6.25
CA GLU A 221 -29.20 -0.09 6.82
C GLU A 221 -28.62 -1.02 5.74
N LYS A 222 -29.46 -1.45 4.78
CA LYS A 222 -29.02 -2.23 3.61
C LYS A 222 -27.96 -1.51 2.80
N ASN A 223 -28.17 -0.23 2.47
CA ASN A 223 -27.21 0.56 1.70
C ASN A 223 -25.89 0.78 2.46
N ASP A 224 -25.95 1.02 3.76
CA ASP A 224 -24.78 1.17 4.62
C ASP A 224 -23.96 -0.14 4.68
N LEU A 225 -24.64 -1.28 4.79
CA LEU A 225 -23.99 -2.60 4.77
C LEU A 225 -23.36 -2.91 3.41
N LEU A 226 -24.05 -2.64 2.30
CA LEU A 226 -23.52 -2.83 0.95
C LEU A 226 -22.27 -1.97 0.69
N ALA A 227 -22.23 -0.76 1.23
CA ALA A 227 -21.04 0.10 1.16
C ALA A 227 -19.84 -0.45 1.94
N HIS A 228 -20.07 -1.39 2.88
CA HIS A 228 -19.02 -2.04 3.67
C HIS A 228 -18.58 -3.40 3.11
N VAL A 229 -19.33 -3.97 2.16
CA VAL A 229 -18.93 -5.22 1.50
C VAL A 229 -17.70 -4.97 0.63
N ARG A 230 -16.65 -5.74 0.88
CA ARG A 230 -15.43 -5.71 0.06
C ARG A 230 -15.52 -6.81 -0.99
N HIS A 231 -15.51 -6.45 -2.26
CA HIS A 231 -15.43 -7.41 -3.36
C HIS A 231 -14.10 -7.30 -4.11
N VAL A 232 -13.58 -8.45 -4.52
CA VAL A 232 -12.62 -8.56 -5.62
C VAL A 232 -13.38 -9.18 -6.77
N THR A 233 -13.72 -8.39 -7.78
CA THR A 233 -14.28 -8.91 -9.03
C THR A 233 -13.22 -8.76 -10.12
N MET A 234 -12.81 -9.89 -10.70
CA MET A 234 -11.98 -9.92 -11.89
C MET A 234 -12.85 -10.22 -13.09
N THR A 235 -12.69 -9.45 -14.15
CA THR A 235 -13.21 -9.80 -15.47
C THR A 235 -12.19 -10.65 -16.22
N ASP A 236 -12.64 -11.52 -17.12
CA ASP A 236 -11.74 -12.35 -17.94
C ASP A 236 -10.73 -11.52 -18.74
N GLU A 237 -11.10 -10.28 -19.11
CA GLU A 237 -10.20 -9.31 -19.75
C GLU A 237 -9.02 -8.92 -18.88
N GLN A 238 -9.26 -8.72 -17.57
CA GLN A 238 -8.19 -8.41 -16.62
C GLN A 238 -7.27 -9.61 -16.46
N LEU A 239 -7.78 -10.83 -16.36
CA LEU A 239 -6.96 -12.05 -16.30
C LEU A 239 -6.03 -12.17 -17.52
N ASN A 240 -6.58 -11.98 -18.72
CA ASN A 240 -5.80 -12.01 -19.97
C ASN A 240 -4.72 -10.92 -20.02
N TYR A 241 -5.00 -9.71 -19.51
CA TYR A 241 -4.00 -8.64 -19.42
C TYR A 241 -2.81 -9.05 -18.55
N ILE A 242 -3.08 -9.69 -17.41
CA ILE A 242 -2.08 -10.08 -16.43
C ILE A 242 -1.22 -11.22 -16.96
N GLU A 243 -1.84 -12.21 -17.61
CA GLU A 243 -1.13 -13.28 -18.30
C GLU A 243 -0.18 -12.71 -19.37
N GLY A 244 -0.66 -11.77 -20.20
CA GLY A 244 0.16 -11.08 -21.19
C GLY A 244 1.27 -10.24 -20.58
N PHE A 245 1.01 -9.62 -19.44
CA PHE A 245 1.96 -8.84 -18.67
C PHE A 245 3.10 -9.70 -18.09
N CYS A 246 2.76 -10.79 -17.41
CA CYS A 246 3.71 -11.77 -16.88
C CYS A 246 4.55 -12.41 -18.00
N ALA A 247 3.94 -12.73 -19.15
CA ALA A 247 4.65 -13.27 -20.31
C ALA A 247 5.71 -12.31 -20.87
N LYS A 248 5.45 -10.99 -20.84
CA LYS A 248 6.43 -9.96 -21.27
C LYS A 248 7.62 -9.89 -20.32
N ILE A 249 7.40 -9.92 -19.00
CA ILE A 249 8.49 -9.90 -18.00
C ILE A 249 9.32 -11.20 -18.05
N ARG A 250 8.67 -12.34 -18.28
CA ARG A 250 9.31 -13.67 -18.28
C ARG A 250 10.51 -13.76 -19.23
N LYS A 251 10.48 -13.05 -20.36
CA LYS A 251 11.57 -13.04 -21.36
C LYS A 251 12.90 -12.46 -20.87
N GLY A 252 12.95 -11.85 -19.67
CA GLY A 252 14.16 -11.24 -19.10
C GLY A 252 14.59 -11.75 -17.72
N LEU A 253 13.97 -12.80 -17.16
CA LEU A 253 14.04 -13.13 -15.73
C LEU A 253 15.32 -13.87 -15.26
N ASP A 254 16.08 -14.48 -16.17
CA ASP A 254 17.17 -15.40 -15.82
C ASP A 254 18.45 -14.74 -15.28
N ARG A 255 18.74 -13.50 -15.71
CA ARG A 255 19.93 -12.73 -15.27
C ARG A 255 19.60 -11.26 -15.03
N VAL A 256 18.76 -11.03 -14.04
CA VAL A 256 18.28 -9.70 -13.66
C VAL A 256 19.23 -9.07 -12.63
N ASP A 257 19.72 -7.86 -12.91
CA ASP A 257 20.49 -7.05 -11.97
C ASP A 257 19.60 -6.49 -10.84
N PHE A 258 20.19 -5.99 -9.75
CA PHE A 258 19.42 -5.54 -8.60
C PHE A 258 18.40 -4.43 -8.94
N ASN A 259 18.77 -3.49 -9.83
CA ASN A 259 17.88 -2.40 -10.20
C ASN A 259 16.64 -2.92 -10.90
N THR A 260 16.78 -3.87 -11.83
CA THR A 260 15.64 -4.46 -12.52
C THR A 260 14.79 -5.32 -11.58
N LYS A 261 15.39 -6.05 -10.61
CA LYS A 261 14.62 -6.77 -9.57
C LYS A 261 13.74 -5.81 -8.75
N ARG A 262 14.30 -4.64 -8.42
CA ARG A 262 13.59 -3.61 -7.68
C ARG A 262 12.46 -2.99 -8.51
N GLN A 263 12.71 -2.70 -9.78
CA GLN A 263 11.67 -2.21 -10.70
C GLN A 263 10.50 -3.20 -10.80
N ILE A 264 10.78 -4.50 -10.89
CA ILE A 264 9.74 -5.53 -10.92
C ILE A 264 8.91 -5.52 -9.62
N ILE A 265 9.54 -5.37 -8.46
CA ILE A 265 8.83 -5.29 -7.17
C ILE A 265 7.97 -4.04 -7.05
N GLU A 266 8.47 -2.89 -7.51
CA GLU A 266 7.72 -1.64 -7.52
C GLU A 266 6.54 -1.71 -8.49
N LEU A 267 6.76 -2.34 -9.64
CA LEU A 267 5.74 -2.53 -10.66
C LEU A 267 4.63 -3.48 -10.22
N LEU A 268 4.98 -4.56 -9.51
CA LEU A 268 4.02 -5.53 -8.97
C LEU A 268 3.42 -5.07 -7.61
N ASP A 269 3.72 -3.83 -7.20
CA ASP A 269 3.47 -3.24 -5.87
C ASP A 269 3.58 -4.29 -4.74
N ILE A 270 4.69 -5.03 -4.71
CA ILE A 270 4.91 -6.06 -3.71
C ILE A 270 5.20 -5.37 -2.37
N ARG A 271 4.35 -5.63 -1.39
CA ARG A 271 4.45 -5.16 -0.02
C ARG A 271 4.51 -6.34 0.93
N GLY A 272 5.24 -6.17 2.03
CA GLY A 272 5.32 -7.19 3.08
C GLY A 272 4.96 -6.64 4.46
N LYS A 273 4.28 -7.47 5.25
CA LYS A 273 4.03 -7.26 6.67
C LYS A 273 4.76 -8.35 7.44
N VAL A 274 5.61 -7.95 8.36
CA VAL A 274 6.43 -8.89 9.11
C VAL A 274 5.86 -9.13 10.50
N ALA A 275 5.67 -10.40 10.85
CA ALA A 275 5.16 -10.85 12.13
C ALA A 275 6.14 -11.78 12.87
N PHE A 276 5.87 -11.96 14.15
CA PHE A 276 6.55 -12.94 15.00
C PHE A 276 5.49 -13.75 15.75
N GLU A 277 5.29 -15.00 15.34
CA GLU A 277 4.21 -15.88 15.80
C GLU A 277 4.81 -17.21 16.25
N ASN A 278 4.38 -17.74 17.40
CA ASN A 278 4.83 -19.04 17.91
C ASN A 278 6.36 -19.21 17.95
N GLY A 279 7.07 -18.12 18.27
CA GLY A 279 8.54 -18.09 18.29
C GLY A 279 9.21 -18.04 16.92
N GLN A 280 8.45 -18.02 15.82
CA GLN A 280 8.93 -17.97 14.44
C GLN A 280 8.69 -16.61 13.80
N LYS A 281 9.56 -16.22 12.85
CA LYS A 281 9.39 -15.00 12.07
C LYS A 281 8.56 -15.33 10.84
N VAL A 282 7.48 -14.60 10.63
CA VAL A 282 6.56 -14.82 9.51
C VAL A 282 6.53 -13.57 8.64
N LEU A 283 6.59 -13.74 7.32
CA LEU A 283 6.51 -12.69 6.34
C LEU A 283 5.22 -12.87 5.54
N TYR A 284 4.29 -11.95 5.72
CA TYR A 284 3.07 -11.85 4.91
C TYR A 284 3.37 -10.95 3.72
N LEU A 285 3.37 -11.48 2.51
CA LEU A 285 3.51 -10.74 1.27
C LEU A 285 2.15 -10.46 0.66
N LYS A 286 2.07 -9.33 -0.02
CA LYS A 286 0.93 -8.86 -0.77
C LYS A 286 1.46 -8.26 -2.07
N CYS A 287 0.94 -8.69 -3.20
CA CYS A 287 1.22 -8.16 -4.52
C CYS A 287 -0.05 -7.48 -5.01
N LEU A 288 0.07 -6.22 -5.41
CA LEU A 288 -1.00 -5.42 -5.97
C LEU A 288 -0.63 -5.13 -7.41
N ILE A 289 -1.34 -5.70 -8.34
CA ILE A 289 -1.09 -5.38 -9.74
C ILE A 289 -2.28 -4.55 -10.20
N ASP A 290 -2.01 -3.31 -10.54
CA ASP A 290 -3.01 -2.39 -11.05
C ASP A 290 -3.01 -2.45 -12.59
N PRO A 291 -4.13 -2.80 -13.24
CA PRO A 291 -4.23 -2.76 -14.70
C PRO A 291 -4.07 -1.33 -15.27
N ILE A 292 -4.32 -0.29 -14.47
CA ILE A 292 -4.30 1.12 -14.90
C ILE A 292 -2.89 1.73 -14.83
N ASN A 293 -2.09 1.39 -13.81
CA ASN A 293 -0.75 1.99 -13.60
C ASN A 293 0.37 1.24 -14.33
N SER A 294 0.08 0.08 -14.90
CA SER A 294 1.09 -0.80 -15.52
C SER A 294 1.60 -0.25 -16.86
N GLU A 295 0.82 0.52 -17.61
CA GLU A 295 1.28 1.14 -18.88
C GLU A 295 2.32 2.25 -18.65
N GLU A 296 2.10 3.15 -17.69
CA GLU A 296 3.02 4.26 -17.39
C GLU A 296 4.37 3.77 -16.81
N HIS A 297 4.34 2.63 -16.11
CA HIS A 297 5.52 1.99 -15.55
C HIS A 297 6.27 1.10 -16.55
N LEU A 298 5.59 0.45 -17.50
CA LEU A 298 6.21 -0.30 -18.59
C LEU A 298 7.10 0.60 -19.48
N GLN A 299 6.70 1.85 -19.71
CA GLN A 299 7.49 2.84 -20.47
C GLN A 299 8.79 3.26 -19.79
N ARG A 300 8.96 2.98 -18.48
CA ARG A 300 10.16 3.32 -17.70
C ARG A 300 11.18 2.18 -17.60
N LEU A 301 10.89 1.02 -18.19
CA LEU A 301 11.85 -0.07 -18.28
C LEU A 301 12.94 0.27 -19.31
N PRO A 302 14.23 -0.05 -19.05
CA PRO A 302 15.31 0.18 -20.02
C PRO A 302 15.21 -0.72 -21.26
N MET A 303 14.27 -1.66 -21.29
CA MET A 303 13.98 -2.52 -22.43
C MET A 303 12.84 -1.89 -23.23
N GLN A 304 13.08 -1.58 -24.51
CA GLN A 304 12.05 -1.02 -25.40
C GLN A 304 10.93 -2.06 -25.60
N ILE A 305 9.81 -1.86 -24.93
CA ILE A 305 8.59 -2.64 -25.10
C ILE A 305 7.52 -1.66 -25.57
N SER A 306 7.16 -1.73 -26.85
CA SER A 306 6.09 -0.93 -27.44
C SER A 306 4.73 -1.36 -26.86
N PRO A 307 3.92 -0.44 -26.31
CA PRO A 307 2.60 -0.79 -25.81
C PRO A 307 1.59 -0.87 -26.96
N SER A 308 0.87 -1.98 -27.00
CA SER A 308 -0.44 -2.06 -27.63
C SER A 308 -1.35 -2.75 -26.62
N LEU A 309 -2.24 -2.00 -25.98
CA LEU A 309 -3.64 -2.33 -25.69
C LEU A 309 -4.19 -1.34 -24.65
N CYS A 310 -5.15 -0.51 -25.07
CA CYS A 310 -5.92 0.36 -24.19
C CYS A 310 -6.86 -0.48 -23.32
N CYS A 311 -6.86 -0.29 -22.00
CA CYS A 311 -7.92 -0.76 -21.10
C CYS A 311 -8.27 0.35 -20.10
N HIS A 312 -9.51 0.84 -20.15
CA HIS A 312 -10.08 1.77 -19.17
C HIS A 312 -10.77 0.97 -18.05
N ASN A 313 -10.56 1.42 -16.81
CA ASN A 313 -11.20 0.97 -15.55
C ASN A 313 -10.82 -0.44 -15.05
N GLY A 314 -9.65 -0.56 -14.42
CA GLY A 314 -9.27 -1.73 -13.61
C GLY A 314 -9.24 -1.43 -12.11
N THR A 315 -9.90 -2.28 -11.32
CA THR A 315 -9.71 -2.33 -9.86
C THR A 315 -8.37 -2.99 -9.52
N PRO A 316 -7.62 -2.50 -8.50
CA PRO A 316 -6.40 -3.13 -8.04
C PRO A 316 -6.69 -4.52 -7.49
N TYR A 317 -5.94 -5.54 -7.92
CA TYR A 317 -6.12 -6.90 -7.41
C TYR A 317 -4.97 -7.33 -6.53
N MET A 318 -5.23 -8.27 -5.62
CA MET A 318 -4.39 -8.53 -4.45
C MET A 318 -4.05 -10.02 -4.34
N VAL A 319 -2.77 -10.38 -4.45
CA VAL A 319 -2.27 -11.74 -4.19
C VAL A 319 -1.50 -11.73 -2.88
N THR A 320 -1.80 -12.64 -1.95
CA THR A 320 -1.12 -12.73 -0.65
C THR A 320 -0.33 -14.03 -0.50
N ALA A 321 0.71 -14.01 0.34
CA ALA A 321 1.45 -15.21 0.72
C ALA A 321 1.99 -15.13 2.14
N ARG A 322 2.00 -16.25 2.86
CA ARG A 322 2.57 -16.36 4.20
C ARG A 322 3.82 -17.24 4.16
N LEU A 323 4.96 -16.66 4.52
CA LEU A 323 6.26 -17.32 4.42
C LEU A 323 6.92 -17.35 5.80
N VAL A 324 7.20 -18.56 6.29
CA VAL A 324 7.91 -18.76 7.55
C VAL A 324 9.42 -18.63 7.31
N LEU A 325 10.04 -17.66 7.96
CA LEU A 325 11.48 -17.44 7.90
C LEU A 325 12.20 -18.32 8.92
N PRO A 326 13.34 -18.93 8.57
CA PRO A 326 14.04 -19.83 9.47
C PRO A 326 14.57 -19.11 10.73
N ASN A 327 14.35 -19.74 11.88
CA ASN A 327 14.88 -19.30 13.16
C ASN A 327 16.34 -19.76 13.31
N TYR A 328 17.26 -18.79 13.43
CA TYR A 328 18.62 -19.08 13.87
C TYR A 328 18.86 -18.40 15.22
N GLY A 329 18.98 -19.24 16.26
CA GLY A 329 19.40 -18.84 17.60
C GLY A 329 20.81 -18.25 17.62
N ARG A 330 21.14 -17.53 18.71
CA ARG A 330 22.51 -17.05 18.96
C ARG A 330 23.45 -18.25 18.94
N ARG A 331 24.55 -18.14 18.18
CA ARG A 331 25.63 -19.14 18.12
C ARG A 331 26.18 -19.40 19.53
N THR A 332 25.81 -20.50 20.16
CA THR A 332 26.71 -21.21 21.08
C THR A 332 27.66 -22.02 20.19
N GLY A 333 28.95 -21.92 20.48
CA GLY A 333 30.01 -22.35 19.58
C GLY A 333 30.05 -23.86 19.38
N GLN A 334 29.54 -24.34 18.24
CA GLN A 334 30.03 -25.58 17.65
C GLN A 334 29.86 -25.52 16.14
N LYS A 335 31.00 -25.61 15.44
CA LYS A 335 31.06 -25.77 13.99
C LYS A 335 30.25 -27.01 13.61
N ARG A 336 29.40 -26.93 12.57
CA ARG A 336 29.40 -27.95 11.49
C ARG A 336 28.51 -27.64 10.29
N LYS A 337 29.06 -28.10 9.15
CA LYS A 337 28.52 -28.57 7.86
C LYS A 337 27.47 -27.72 7.13
N LYS A 338 27.87 -27.33 5.91
CA LYS A 338 27.00 -26.87 4.83
C LYS A 338 25.98 -27.96 4.50
N ASN A 339 24.75 -27.84 5.00
CA ASN A 339 23.60 -28.51 4.41
C ASN A 339 22.68 -27.42 3.87
N SER A 340 22.70 -27.27 2.55
CA SER A 340 21.67 -26.60 1.77
C SER A 340 20.42 -27.48 1.79
N ALA A 341 19.48 -27.19 2.69
CA ALA A 341 18.14 -27.75 2.63
C ALA A 341 17.21 -26.69 1.98
N PRO A 342 16.44 -27.04 0.95
CA PRO A 342 15.45 -26.13 0.36
C PRO A 342 14.30 -25.88 1.35
N CYS A 343 13.77 -24.66 1.33
CA CYS A 343 12.58 -24.27 2.08
C CYS A 343 11.43 -25.24 1.75
N ARG A 344 10.90 -25.93 2.76
CA ARG A 344 9.67 -26.71 2.63
C ARG A 344 8.47 -25.78 2.80
N GLY A 345 7.57 -25.79 1.81
CA GLY A 345 6.21 -25.29 1.88
C GLY A 345 6.07 -23.77 1.74
N ALA A 346 5.90 -23.30 0.50
CA ALA A 346 5.01 -22.15 0.28
C ALA A 346 3.61 -22.67 0.61
N VAL A 347 3.00 -22.15 1.67
CA VAL A 347 1.61 -22.47 1.98
C VAL A 347 0.86 -21.15 1.99
N LEU A 348 0.00 -21.00 0.99
CA LEU A 348 -0.97 -19.92 0.91
C LEU A 348 -1.91 -20.10 2.10
N PHE A 349 -1.77 -19.25 3.12
CA PHE A 349 -2.66 -19.21 4.26
C PHE A 349 -2.69 -17.78 4.80
N ASN A 350 -3.90 -17.24 4.94
CA ASN A 350 -4.13 -15.93 5.52
C ASN A 350 -4.29 -16.03 7.05
N GLN A 351 -3.84 -15.01 7.78
CA GLN A 351 -4.14 -14.83 9.20
C GLN A 351 -4.42 -13.35 9.48
N GLY A 352 -5.64 -13.10 9.97
CA GLY A 352 -5.95 -12.08 10.99
C GLY A 352 -6.38 -10.71 10.51
#